data_AF-A0A7W5NM39-F1
#
_entry.id   AF-A0A7W5NM39-F1
#
_cell.length_a   1.000
_cell.length_b   1.000
_cell.length_c   1.000
_cell.angle_alpha   90.00
_cell.angle_beta   90.00
_cell.angle_gamma   90.00
#
_symmetry.space_group_name_H-M   'P 1'
#
loop_
_entity.id
_entity.type
_entity.pdbx_description
1 polymer ?
#
loop_
_entity_poly.entity_id
_entity_poly.type
_entity_poly.pdbx_seq_one_letter_code
_entity_poly.pdbx_strand_id
1 'polypeptide(L)'
;ELELISYAGSVGQAAATELIAFIQIYRQLPSPDAILATPDTAPIPEKPSALYAISAALAMYANEGNFGRIATYMERMIAGGVSEFAALLVTDALRKTPAIAHTHDFIRAQGGPIGKLIQG
;
A
#
# COMPACT_ATOMS: atom_id res chain seq x y z
N GLU A 1 9.13 22.58 -10.44
CA GLU A 1 8.21 23.65 -10.88
C GLU A 1 7.33 23.23 -12.06
N LEU A 2 7.91 22.74 -13.17
CA LEU A 2 7.13 22.23 -14.32
C LEU A 2 6.22 21.03 -13.98
N GLU A 3 6.68 20.07 -13.17
CA GLU A 3 5.83 18.94 -12.70
C GLU A 3 4.61 19.43 -11.90
N LEU A 4 4.78 20.45 -11.04
CA LEU A 4 3.70 21.00 -10.22
C LEU A 4 2.64 21.67 -11.09
N ILE A 5 3.06 22.48 -12.07
CA ILE A 5 2.14 23.14 -13.02
C ILE A 5 1.35 22.09 -13.80
N SER A 6 2.00 21.01 -14.26
CA SER A 6 1.36 19.93 -14.98
C SER A 6 0.29 19.22 -14.14
N TYR A 7 0.60 18.84 -12.90
CA TYR A 7 -0.37 18.17 -12.03
C TYR A 7 -1.46 19.12 -11.55
N ALA A 8 -1.12 20.38 -11.24
CA ALA A 8 -2.09 21.37 -10.78
C ALA A 8 -3.16 21.67 -11.83
N GLY A 9 -2.81 21.59 -13.13
CA GLY A 9 -3.78 21.70 -14.22
C GLY A 9 -4.83 20.57 -14.25
N SER A 10 -4.53 19.40 -13.66
CA SER A 10 -5.43 18.23 -13.65
C SER A 10 -6.19 18.06 -12.34
N VAL A 11 -5.54 18.30 -11.19
CA VAL A 11 -6.11 17.99 -9.87
C VAL A 11 -6.26 19.21 -8.96
N GLY A 12 -5.86 20.39 -9.42
CA GLY A 12 -5.79 21.62 -8.62
C GLY A 12 -4.51 21.71 -7.79
N GLN A 13 -4.15 22.93 -7.37
CA GLN A 13 -2.87 23.22 -6.70
C GLN A 13 -2.65 22.45 -5.40
N ALA A 14 -3.69 22.31 -4.58
CA ALA A 14 -3.58 21.60 -3.30
C ALA A 14 -3.25 20.12 -3.50
N ALA A 15 -4.04 19.41 -4.30
CA ALA A 15 -3.81 17.99 -4.59
C ALA A 15 -2.51 17.75 -5.36
N ALA A 16 -2.11 18.66 -6.24
CA ALA A 16 -0.83 18.56 -6.95
C ALA A 16 0.38 18.71 -6.01
N THR A 17 0.27 19.57 -5.00
CA THR A 17 1.33 19.74 -3.99
C THR A 17 1.49 18.47 -3.15
N GLU A 18 0.37 17.89 -2.70
CA GLU A 18 0.39 16.61 -1.96
C GLU A 18 0.94 15.46 -2.82
N LEU A 19 0.54 15.38 -4.09
CA LEU A 19 1.03 14.37 -5.02
C LEU A 19 2.54 14.49 -5.24
N ILE A 20 3.09 15.70 -5.34
CA ILE A 20 4.54 15.89 -5.47
C ILE A 20 5.28 15.48 -4.21
N ALA A 21 4.77 15.85 -3.03
CA ALA A 21 5.35 15.42 -1.77
C ALA A 21 5.37 13.88 -1.66
N PHE A 22 4.28 13.23 -2.08
CA PHE A 22 4.22 11.78 -2.20
C PHE A 22 5.29 11.23 -3.15
N ILE A 23 5.38 11.76 -4.39
CA ILE A 23 6.34 11.28 -5.39
C ILE A 23 7.79 11.43 -4.90
N GLN A 24 8.11 12.53 -4.23
CA GLN A 24 9.45 12.76 -3.68
C GLN A 24 9.84 11.71 -2.63
N ILE A 25 8.91 11.36 -1.75
CA ILE A 25 9.11 10.32 -0.75
C ILE A 25 9.17 8.95 -1.42
N TYR A 26 8.25 8.67 -2.33
CA TYR A 26 8.15 7.40 -3.06
C TYR A 26 9.44 7.04 -3.80
N ARG A 27 10.09 8.02 -4.44
CA ARG A 27 11.39 7.82 -5.13
C ARG A 27 12.54 7.42 -4.19
N GLN A 28 12.39 7.57 -2.87
CA GLN A 28 13.38 7.20 -1.85
C GLN A 28 13.10 5.84 -1.21
N LEU A 29 11.95 5.22 -1.51
CA LEU A 29 11.52 3.96 -0.89
C LEU A 29 12.06 2.75 -1.65
N PRO A 30 12.19 1.59 -0.98
CA PRO A 30 12.42 0.33 -1.69
C PRO A 30 11.31 0.10 -2.72
N SER A 31 11.68 -0.44 -3.89
CA SER A 31 10.70 -0.71 -4.95
C SER A 31 9.64 -1.69 -4.45
N PRO A 32 8.38 -1.57 -4.91
CA PRO A 32 7.35 -2.56 -4.62
C PRO A 32 7.79 -3.98 -4.95
N ASP A 33 8.52 -4.17 -6.06
CA ASP A 33 9.06 -5.47 -6.46
C ASP A 33 10.06 -6.05 -5.44
N ALA A 34 10.90 -5.21 -4.83
CA ALA A 34 11.83 -5.65 -3.79
C ALA A 34 11.09 -6.10 -2.53
N ILE A 35 10.02 -5.40 -2.15
CA ILE A 35 9.17 -5.82 -1.03
C ILE A 35 8.47 -7.14 -1.35
N LEU A 36 7.93 -7.29 -2.56
CA LEU A 36 7.28 -8.52 -3.00
C LEU A 36 8.25 -9.70 -3.14
N ALA A 37 9.53 -9.44 -3.40
CA ALA A 37 10.56 -10.49 -3.45
C ALA A 37 10.86 -11.07 -2.05
N THR A 38 10.84 -10.25 -1.01
CA THR A 38 11.13 -10.66 0.38
C THR A 38 10.13 -10.05 1.38
N PRO A 39 8.84 -10.39 1.31
CA PRO A 39 7.80 -9.70 2.07
C PRO A 39 7.88 -9.91 3.60
N ASP A 40 8.47 -11.02 4.00
CA ASP A 40 8.71 -11.44 5.38
C ASP A 40 9.88 -10.69 6.04
N THR A 41 10.87 -10.24 5.27
CA THR A 41 12.06 -9.55 5.80
C THR A 41 12.22 -8.10 5.34
N ALA A 42 11.46 -7.64 4.34
CA ALA A 42 11.54 -6.28 3.84
C ALA A 42 11.34 -5.26 4.99
N PRO A 43 12.12 -4.18 5.04
CA PRO A 43 12.01 -3.20 6.12
C PRO A 43 10.67 -2.48 6.08
N ILE A 44 10.03 -2.35 7.25
CA ILE A 44 8.83 -1.52 7.42
C ILE A 44 9.32 -0.12 7.81
N PRO A 45 8.96 0.95 7.06
CA PRO A 45 9.37 2.30 7.41
C PRO A 45 8.75 2.76 8.73
N GLU A 46 9.46 3.64 9.45
CA GLU A 46 8.97 4.24 10.70
C GLU A 46 8.21 5.55 10.47
N LYS A 47 8.53 6.26 9.37
CA LYS A 47 7.91 7.56 9.07
C LYS A 47 6.50 7.36 8.51
N PRO A 48 5.47 8.03 9.06
CA PRO A 48 4.09 7.92 8.57
C PRO A 48 3.94 8.19 7.07
N SER A 49 4.68 9.16 6.55
CA SER A 49 4.63 9.51 5.13
C SER A 49 5.23 8.43 4.22
N ALA A 50 6.26 7.72 4.70
CA ALA A 50 6.85 6.57 4.02
C ALA A 50 5.93 5.34 4.07
N LEU A 51 5.27 5.11 5.22
CA LEU A 51 4.26 4.06 5.37
C LEU A 51 3.09 4.27 4.41
N TYR A 52 2.55 5.50 4.35
CA TYR A 52 1.51 5.86 3.39
C TYR A 52 1.96 5.58 1.95
N ALA A 53 3.17 6.01 1.59
CA ALA A 53 3.70 5.84 0.25
C ALA A 53 3.90 4.38 -0.17
N ILE A 54 4.44 3.53 0.72
CA ILE A 54 4.56 2.09 0.45
C ILE A 54 3.18 1.42 0.37
N SER A 55 2.25 1.75 1.28
CA SER A 55 0.91 1.18 1.25
C SER A 55 0.17 1.52 -0.04
N ALA A 56 0.17 2.79 -0.44
CA ALA A 56 -0.47 3.21 -1.69
C ALA A 56 0.18 2.53 -2.91
N ALA A 57 1.51 2.44 -2.94
CA ALA A 57 2.21 1.80 -4.04
C ALA A 57 1.92 0.29 -4.13
N LEU A 58 1.99 -0.43 -3.02
CA LEU A 58 1.68 -1.86 -2.98
C LEU A 58 0.22 -2.14 -3.37
N ALA A 59 -0.72 -1.29 -2.96
CA ALA A 59 -2.11 -1.37 -3.39
C ALA A 59 -2.26 -1.26 -4.92
N MET A 60 -1.49 -0.37 -5.56
CA MET A 60 -1.48 -0.24 -7.02
C MET A 60 -0.88 -1.45 -7.74
N TYR A 61 0.12 -2.10 -7.14
CA TYR A 61 0.77 -3.30 -7.68
C TYR A 61 0.02 -4.59 -7.36
N ALA A 62 -0.93 -4.54 -6.42
CA ALA A 62 -1.71 -5.70 -6.01
C ALA A 62 -2.49 -6.30 -7.18
N ASN A 63 -2.40 -7.63 -7.29
CA ASN A 63 -3.14 -8.48 -8.21
C ASN A 63 -3.30 -9.88 -7.62
N GLU A 64 -4.04 -10.74 -8.31
CA GLU A 64 -4.38 -12.09 -7.83
C GLU A 64 -3.14 -12.97 -7.60
N GLY A 65 -2.07 -12.79 -8.37
CA GLY A 65 -0.86 -13.60 -8.31
C GLY A 65 0.17 -13.15 -7.26
N ASN A 66 0.00 -11.97 -6.67
CA ASN A 66 0.93 -11.45 -5.66
C ASN A 66 0.29 -11.10 -4.32
N PHE A 67 -1.04 -11.21 -4.18
CA PHE A 67 -1.72 -10.79 -2.96
C PHE A 67 -1.26 -11.53 -1.71
N GLY A 68 -0.92 -12.83 -1.79
CA GLY A 68 -0.37 -13.56 -0.65
C GLY A 68 0.91 -12.91 -0.08
N ARG A 69 1.81 -12.43 -0.94
CA ARG A 69 3.04 -11.71 -0.53
C ARG A 69 2.72 -10.37 0.13
N ILE A 70 1.73 -9.66 -0.41
CA ILE A 70 1.24 -8.40 0.16
C ILE A 70 0.62 -8.66 1.54
N ALA A 71 -0.17 -9.72 1.68
CA ALA A 71 -0.76 -10.13 2.96
C ALA A 71 0.32 -10.41 4.02
N THR A 72 1.40 -11.13 3.66
CA THR A 72 2.55 -11.34 4.56
C THR A 72 3.15 -10.02 5.05
N TYR A 73 3.35 -9.05 4.16
CA TYR A 73 3.87 -7.74 4.55
C TYR A 73 2.88 -6.97 5.44
N MET A 74 1.59 -7.01 5.13
CA MET A 74 0.53 -6.38 5.94
C MET A 74 0.42 -6.97 7.34
N GLU A 75 0.53 -8.30 7.50
CA GLU A 75 0.53 -8.93 8.82
C GLU A 75 1.67 -8.43 9.71
N ARG A 76 2.86 -8.19 9.11
CA ARG A 76 3.99 -7.57 9.82
C ARG A 76 3.74 -6.11 10.17
N MET A 77 3.07 -5.34 9.29
CA MET A 77 2.65 -3.97 9.60
C MET A 77 1.68 -3.93 10.78
N ILE A 78 0.71 -4.85 10.83
CA ILE A 78 -0.25 -4.98 11.92
C ILE A 78 0.48 -5.34 13.23
N ALA A 79 1.39 -6.32 13.19
CA ALA A 79 2.20 -6.70 14.34
C ALA A 79 3.12 -5.57 14.83
N GLY A 80 3.60 -4.71 13.91
CA GLY A 80 4.42 -3.54 14.20
C GLY A 80 3.65 -2.32 14.71
N GLY A 81 2.33 -2.41 14.89
CA GLY A 81 1.51 -1.33 15.45
C GLY A 81 1.14 -0.21 14.47
N VAL A 82 1.25 -0.46 13.16
CA VAL A 82 0.92 0.48 12.08
C VAL A 82 -0.22 -0.06 11.21
N SER A 83 -1.25 -0.60 11.88
CA SER A 83 -2.36 -1.34 11.25
C SER A 83 -3.25 -0.46 10.38
N GLU A 84 -3.33 0.85 10.63
CA GLU A 84 -4.08 1.80 9.80
C GLU A 84 -3.54 1.87 8.37
N PHE A 85 -2.22 1.71 8.19
CA PHE A 85 -1.59 1.69 6.87
C PHE A 85 -1.79 0.34 6.16
N ALA A 86 -1.94 -0.76 6.91
CA ALA A 86 -2.36 -2.04 6.36
C ALA A 86 -3.84 -2.00 5.93
N ALA A 87 -4.70 -1.32 6.69
CA ALA A 87 -6.11 -1.13 6.36
C ALA A 87 -6.28 -0.31 5.08
N LEU A 88 -5.51 0.77 4.95
CA LEU A 88 -5.42 1.57 3.73
C LEU A 88 -5.02 0.70 2.53
N LEU A 89 -3.92 -0.06 2.67
CA LEU A 89 -3.38 -0.91 1.61
C LEU A 89 -4.45 -1.90 1.11
N VAL A 90 -5.02 -2.71 2.00
CA VAL A 90 -6.00 -3.73 1.59
C VAL A 90 -7.27 -3.13 1.01
N THR A 91 -7.73 -2.00 1.55
CA THR A 91 -8.92 -1.30 1.06
C THR A 91 -8.70 -0.78 -0.37
N ASP A 92 -7.57 -0.12 -0.61
CA ASP A 92 -7.23 0.43 -1.93
C ASP A 92 -6.92 -0.69 -2.94
N ALA A 93 -6.26 -1.76 -2.51
CA ALA A 93 -6.00 -2.94 -3.34
C ALA A 93 -7.30 -3.59 -3.82
N LEU A 94 -8.28 -3.80 -2.92
CA LEU A 94 -9.58 -4.37 -3.26
C LEU A 94 -10.42 -3.43 -4.14
N ARG A 95 -10.36 -2.12 -3.88
CA ARG A 95 -11.04 -1.13 -4.73
C ARG A 95 -10.48 -1.12 -6.14
N LYS A 96 -9.15 -1.17 -6.29
CA LYS A 96 -8.44 -1.14 -7.58
C LYS A 96 -8.56 -2.48 -8.31
N THR A 97 -8.39 -3.60 -7.62
CA THR A 97 -8.48 -4.95 -8.20
C THR A 97 -9.43 -5.83 -7.38
N PRO A 98 -10.76 -5.71 -7.63
CA PRO A 98 -11.77 -6.49 -6.91
C PRO A 98 -11.59 -8.02 -7.01
N ALA A 99 -10.96 -8.51 -8.09
CA ALA A 99 -10.69 -9.93 -8.29
C ALA A 99 -9.84 -10.56 -7.17
N ILE A 100 -9.03 -9.76 -6.47
CA ILE A 100 -8.29 -10.19 -5.28
C ILE A 100 -9.23 -10.82 -4.24
N ALA A 101 -10.46 -10.32 -4.10
CA ALA A 101 -11.43 -10.80 -3.13
C ALA A 101 -11.80 -12.29 -3.31
N HIS A 102 -11.58 -12.85 -4.50
CA HIS A 102 -11.87 -14.24 -4.83
C HIS A 102 -10.66 -15.16 -4.74
N THR A 103 -9.49 -14.61 -4.42
CA THR A 103 -8.26 -15.40 -4.29
C THR A 103 -8.27 -16.21 -2.99
N HIS A 104 -7.67 -17.41 -3.05
CA HIS A 104 -7.44 -18.23 -1.87
C HIS A 104 -6.65 -17.46 -0.78
N ASP A 105 -5.67 -16.66 -1.19
CA ASP A 105 -4.84 -15.88 -0.28
C ASP A 105 -5.65 -14.82 0.48
N PHE A 106 -6.58 -14.13 -0.19
CA PHE A 106 -7.46 -13.18 0.48
C PHE A 106 -8.45 -13.87 1.41
N ILE A 107 -9.07 -14.97 0.99
CA ILE A 107 -9.99 -15.74 1.84
C ILE A 107 -9.27 -16.24 3.10
N ARG A 108 -8.03 -16.74 2.96
CA ARG A 108 -7.20 -17.13 4.10
C ARG A 108 -6.89 -15.94 5.00
N ALA A 109 -6.50 -14.79 4.43
CA ALA A 109 -6.18 -13.58 5.20
C ALA A 109 -7.36 -13.06 6.03
N GLN A 110 -8.60 -13.28 5.59
CA GLN A 110 -9.80 -12.96 6.37
C GLN A 110 -9.93 -13.74 7.68
N GLY A 111 -9.31 -14.93 7.79
CA GLY A 111 -9.26 -15.66 9.05
C GLY A 111 -8.24 -15.12 10.06
N GLY A 112 -7.39 -14.17 9.64
CA GLY A 112 -6.25 -13.66 10.39
C GLY A 112 -6.42 -12.21 10.88
N PRO A 113 -5.30 -11.53 11.21
CA PRO A 113 -5.30 -10.13 11.65
C PRO A 113 -5.91 -9.17 10.62
N ILE A 114 -5.73 -9.46 9.32
CA ILE A 114 -6.28 -8.65 8.23
C ILE A 114 -7.81 -8.71 8.22
N GLY A 115 -8.41 -9.88 8.43
CA GLY A 115 -9.88 -10.00 8.52
C GLY A 115 -10.47 -9.18 9.67
N LYS A 116 -9.86 -9.26 10.86
CA LYS A 116 -10.26 -8.43 12.02
C LYS A 116 -10.18 -6.93 11.71
N LEU A 117 -9.16 -6.52 10.97
CA LEU A 117 -8.95 -5.13 10.57
C LEU A 117 -10.04 -4.61 9.61
N ILE A 118 -10.50 -5.46 8.69
CA ILE A 118 -11.50 -5.07 7.66
C ILE A 118 -12.93 -5.14 8.21
N GLN A 119 -13.21 -6.07 9.12
CA GLN A 119 -14.57 -6.33 9.59
C GLN A 119 -15.04 -5.40 10.72
N GLY A 120 -14.12 -4.73 11.43
CA GLY A 120 -14.43 -3.81 12.54
C GLY A 120 -14.82 -4.52 13.81
#